data_AF-A0A933Y1B3-F1
#
_entry.id   AF-A0A933Y1B3-F1
#
_cell.length_a   1.000
_cell.length_b   1.000
_cell.length_c   1.000
_cell.angle_alpha   90.00
_cell.angle_beta   90.00
_cell.angle_gamma   90.00
#
_symmetry.space_group_name_H-M   'P 1'
#
loop_
_entity.id
_entity.type
_entity.pdbx_description
1 polymer ?
#
loop_
_entity_poly.entity_id
_entity_poly.type
_entity_poly.pdbx_seq_one_letter_code
_entity_poly.pdbx_strand_id
1 'polypeptide(L)'
;MSVKSVARAWRGRVQRAVLLAVALAPTVRAQEPGELWTGGTLSVSLIDNGWFGELPEKDTDDERAQRFPWWTTVSGSPTSADWAESGDAAFGAWGFVVTRKGDALRQPIALYSGTLRVPNDAHDPTEGFEVRGSVQGPGVITLIDGTGARASIRLEAASGDIRDFRIPLHEFDAAPPLPLVPRFVLELSNDGSDTSAKWGPVVVLVDLPCPPSGWLKQQLHAELDWIFRLWLERGLDREGPRETSFTCNMLDVVTGVKLLTVEAVSQPQPLYELMLDAWVIEHDAAWGAALERYVEEFLTLGIQPDTGIPRQYDCVRDEPLDRNALEI
;
A
#
# COMPACT_ATOMS: atom_id res chain seq x y z
N MET A 1 -7.42 27.83 -27.79
CA MET A 1 -7.06 26.49 -27.26
C MET A 1 -6.83 26.64 -25.76
N SER A 2 -7.62 25.99 -24.91
CA SER A 2 -7.61 26.26 -23.46
C SER A 2 -6.53 25.46 -22.74
N VAL A 3 -5.87 26.06 -21.75
CA VAL A 3 -4.90 25.42 -20.83
C VAL A 3 -5.48 24.15 -20.19
N LYS A 4 -6.80 24.10 -19.97
CA LYS A 4 -7.52 22.91 -19.48
C LYS A 4 -7.52 21.75 -20.49
N SER A 5 -7.41 22.02 -21.79
CA SER A 5 -7.34 20.98 -22.84
C SER A 5 -5.94 20.36 -22.97
N VAL A 6 -4.89 21.13 -22.67
CA VAL A 6 -3.49 20.65 -22.64
C VAL A 6 -3.24 19.79 -21.39
N ALA A 7 -3.76 20.22 -20.24
CA ALA A 7 -3.65 19.46 -18.98
C ALA A 7 -4.37 18.10 -19.00
N ARG A 8 -5.49 18.00 -19.74
CA ARG A 8 -6.27 16.76 -19.88
C ARG A 8 -5.61 15.76 -20.84
N ALA A 9 -4.91 16.24 -21.87
CA ALA A 9 -4.09 15.42 -22.77
C ALA A 9 -2.78 14.91 -22.11
N TRP A 10 -2.27 15.64 -21.12
CA TRP A 10 -1.06 15.26 -20.36
C TRP A 10 -1.35 14.14 -19.33
N ARG A 11 -2.47 14.22 -18.60
CA ARG A 11 -2.88 13.18 -17.62
C ARG A 11 -3.07 11.79 -18.24
N GLY A 12 -3.56 11.70 -19.47
CA GLY A 12 -3.78 10.42 -20.17
C GLY A 12 -2.49 9.74 -20.66
N ARG A 13 -1.40 10.49 -20.88
CA ARG A 13 -0.09 9.93 -21.28
C ARG A 13 0.77 9.56 -20.07
N VAL A 14 0.67 10.33 -18.98
CA VAL A 14 1.38 10.03 -17.72
C VAL A 14 0.83 8.75 -17.07
N GLN A 15 -0.48 8.50 -17.10
CA GLN A 15 -1.05 7.23 -16.59
C GLN A 15 -0.60 5.99 -17.38
N ARG A 16 -0.41 6.10 -18.70
CA ARG A 16 0.13 4.98 -19.52
C ARG A 16 1.64 4.78 -19.36
N ALA A 17 2.40 5.85 -19.09
CA ALA A 17 3.83 5.75 -18.81
C ALA A 17 4.10 5.16 -17.41
N VAL A 18 3.29 5.50 -16.41
CA VAL A 18 3.40 4.93 -15.04
C VAL A 18 3.06 3.44 -15.02
N LEU A 19 2.04 3.00 -15.78
CA LEU A 19 1.71 1.57 -15.92
C LEU A 19 2.76 0.77 -16.73
N LEU A 20 3.51 1.41 -17.64
CA LEU A 20 4.63 0.75 -18.33
C LEU A 20 5.93 0.78 -17.52
N ALA A 21 6.16 1.81 -16.69
CA ALA A 21 7.34 1.94 -15.85
C ALA A 21 7.32 0.95 -14.68
N VAL A 22 6.14 0.58 -14.16
CA VAL A 22 6.00 -0.53 -13.19
C VAL A 22 6.23 -1.90 -13.83
N ALA A 23 6.10 -2.01 -15.16
CA ALA A 23 6.40 -3.24 -15.91
C ALA A 23 7.88 -3.32 -16.39
N LEU A 24 8.65 -2.23 -16.28
CA LEU A 24 10.03 -2.13 -16.76
C LEU A 24 10.98 -1.54 -15.70
N ALA A 25 10.60 -1.56 -14.43
CA ALA A 25 11.51 -1.26 -13.34
C ALA A 25 12.77 -2.12 -13.56
N PRO A 26 13.98 -1.50 -13.52
CA PRO A 26 15.20 -2.27 -13.60
C PRO A 26 15.11 -3.35 -12.54
N THR A 27 15.34 -4.60 -12.96
CA THR A 27 15.57 -5.76 -12.11
C THR A 27 16.19 -5.27 -10.81
N VAL A 28 15.39 -5.28 -9.72
CA VAL A 28 15.93 -5.27 -8.36
C VAL A 28 17.10 -6.22 -8.44
N ARG A 29 18.31 -5.70 -8.18
CA ARG A 29 19.55 -6.45 -8.33
C ARG A 29 19.30 -7.76 -7.61
N ALA A 30 19.22 -8.85 -8.36
CA ALA A 30 19.06 -10.17 -7.77
C ALA A 30 20.35 -10.38 -6.99
N GLN A 31 20.30 -10.07 -5.70
CA GLN A 31 21.37 -10.35 -4.78
C GLN A 31 21.54 -11.87 -4.86
N GLU A 32 22.78 -12.32 -5.06
CA GLU A 32 23.07 -13.74 -5.14
C GLU A 32 22.42 -14.47 -3.95
N PRO A 33 21.98 -15.74 -4.12
CA PRO A 33 21.44 -16.59 -3.06
C PRO A 33 22.27 -16.57 -1.77
N GLY A 34 22.09 -15.55 -0.93
CA GLY A 34 22.58 -15.52 0.43
C GLY A 34 21.90 -16.65 1.20
N GLU A 35 22.60 -17.18 2.19
CA GLU A 35 22.21 -18.32 3.02
C GLU A 35 20.70 -18.50 3.18
N LEU A 36 20.26 -19.75 3.03
CA LEU A 36 18.88 -20.16 3.25
C LEU A 36 18.41 -19.75 4.64
N TRP A 37 17.55 -18.75 4.70
CA TRP A 37 16.91 -18.35 5.92
C TRP A 37 15.86 -19.38 6.31
N THR A 38 16.04 -20.05 7.44
CA THR A 38 14.95 -20.75 8.14
C THR A 38 14.11 -19.72 8.92
N GLY A 39 13.59 -18.72 8.21
CA GLY A 39 12.76 -17.66 8.79
C GLY A 39 11.42 -18.22 9.28
N GLY A 40 10.81 -17.55 10.27
CA GLY A 40 9.43 -17.86 10.67
C GLY A 40 8.44 -17.47 9.56
N THR A 41 7.17 -17.87 9.70
CA THR A 41 6.08 -17.38 8.87
C THR A 41 5.32 -16.29 9.61
N LEU A 42 4.87 -15.26 8.89
CA LEU A 42 3.92 -14.27 9.39
C LEU A 42 2.60 -14.48 8.66
N SER A 43 1.54 -14.76 9.42
CA SER A 43 0.19 -14.84 8.86
C SER A 43 -0.38 -13.43 8.71
N VAL A 44 -0.66 -13.03 7.47
CA VAL A 44 -1.14 -11.69 7.12
C VAL A 44 -2.54 -11.78 6.52
N SER A 45 -3.43 -10.87 6.93
CA SER A 45 -4.72 -10.71 6.27
C SER A 45 -4.57 -9.88 4.99
N LEU A 46 -4.99 -10.44 3.85
CA LEU A 46 -5.01 -9.77 2.54
C LEU A 46 -6.29 -8.98 2.27
N ILE A 47 -7.22 -8.96 3.23
CA ILE A 47 -8.47 -8.23 3.09
C ILE A 47 -8.45 -6.99 3.97
N ASP A 48 -8.83 -5.87 3.39
CA ASP A 48 -9.07 -4.60 4.07
C ASP A 48 -10.50 -4.57 4.61
N ASN A 49 -10.66 -4.03 5.82
CA ASN A 49 -11.95 -3.91 6.50
C ASN A 49 -12.79 -5.20 6.46
N GLY A 50 -12.14 -6.33 6.75
CA GLY A 50 -12.80 -7.62 6.97
C GLY A 50 -13.65 -7.65 8.24
N TRP A 51 -13.49 -6.65 9.11
CA TRP A 51 -14.27 -6.46 10.32
C TRP A 51 -15.42 -5.49 10.08
N PHE A 52 -16.62 -6.00 9.89
CA PHE A 52 -17.78 -5.18 9.51
C PHE A 52 -18.36 -4.31 10.63
N GLY A 53 -17.70 -4.22 11.79
CA GLY A 53 -18.07 -3.32 12.89
C GLY A 53 -17.66 -1.86 12.67
N GLU A 54 -16.74 -1.58 11.75
CA GLU A 54 -16.41 -0.21 11.31
C GLU A 54 -17.45 0.25 10.28
N LEU A 55 -18.69 0.38 10.73
CA LEU A 55 -19.75 0.89 9.88
C LEU A 55 -19.62 2.41 9.75
N PRO A 56 -19.85 2.94 8.55
CA PRO A 56 -19.96 4.37 8.35
C PRO A 56 -21.10 4.91 9.21
N GLU A 57 -20.88 6.05 9.87
CA GLU A 57 -21.90 6.71 10.68
C GLU A 57 -23.19 6.88 9.85
N LYS A 58 -24.30 6.33 10.37
CA LYS A 58 -25.64 6.30 9.72
C LYS A 58 -26.17 7.67 9.29
N ASP A 59 -25.54 8.76 9.73
CA ASP A 59 -26.10 10.11 9.73
C ASP A 59 -25.52 11.03 8.65
N THR A 60 -24.95 10.47 7.59
CA THR A 60 -24.46 11.27 6.46
C THR A 60 -25.26 10.96 5.19
N ASP A 61 -25.93 11.99 4.65
CA ASP A 61 -26.57 12.00 3.32
C ASP A 61 -25.54 11.83 2.16
N ASP A 62 -24.30 11.47 2.46
CA ASP A 62 -23.26 11.18 1.49
C ASP A 62 -23.35 9.72 1.06
N GLU A 63 -23.74 9.47 -0.19
CA GLU A 63 -23.71 8.13 -0.81
C GLU A 63 -22.34 7.45 -0.72
N ARG A 64 -21.25 8.20 -0.50
CA ARG A 64 -19.91 7.63 -0.23
C ARG A 64 -19.79 7.06 1.16
N ALA A 65 -20.48 7.62 2.14
CA ALA A 65 -20.51 7.09 3.48
C ALA A 65 -21.26 5.75 3.52
N GLN A 66 -22.29 5.52 2.71
CA GLN A 66 -22.96 4.20 2.66
C GLN A 66 -22.12 3.07 2.04
N ARG A 67 -20.90 3.34 1.58
CA ARG A 67 -20.01 2.32 1.01
C ARG A 67 -19.29 1.61 2.13
N PHE A 68 -19.30 0.29 2.10
CA PHE A 68 -18.30 -0.51 2.80
C PHE A 68 -16.94 -0.11 2.23
N PRO A 69 -16.10 0.63 2.98
CA PRO A 69 -14.83 1.06 2.41
C PRO A 69 -14.09 -0.22 2.02
N TRP A 70 -13.59 -0.22 0.79
CA TRP A 70 -12.82 -1.33 0.16
C TRP A 70 -13.63 -2.52 -0.39
N TRP A 71 -14.94 -2.59 -0.15
CA TRP A 71 -15.81 -3.59 -0.81
C TRP A 71 -16.66 -2.97 -1.92
N THR A 72 -16.68 -3.62 -3.08
CA THR A 72 -17.48 -3.20 -4.23
C THR A 72 -18.77 -3.99 -4.28
N THR A 73 -19.91 -3.31 -4.17
CA THR A 73 -21.22 -3.87 -4.53
C THR A 73 -21.27 -4.08 -6.04
N VAL A 74 -21.36 -5.33 -6.49
CA VAL A 74 -21.42 -5.67 -7.91
C VAL A 74 -22.83 -5.97 -8.41
N SER A 75 -23.73 -6.31 -7.49
CA SER A 75 -25.16 -6.47 -7.77
C SER A 75 -25.97 -6.24 -6.50
N GLY A 76 -27.20 -5.77 -6.69
CA GLY A 76 -28.16 -5.56 -5.60
C GLY A 76 -27.81 -4.39 -4.68
N SER A 77 -28.29 -4.47 -3.45
CA SER A 77 -28.10 -3.45 -2.42
C SER A 77 -27.79 -4.11 -1.07
N PRO A 78 -26.59 -4.69 -0.91
CA PRO A 78 -26.11 -5.20 0.37
C PRO A 78 -26.20 -4.12 1.43
N THR A 79 -26.66 -4.48 2.62
CA THR A 79 -26.85 -3.54 3.74
C THR A 79 -26.00 -3.93 4.92
N SER A 80 -25.52 -2.96 5.68
CA SER A 80 -24.96 -3.22 7.00
C SER A 80 -26.07 -3.38 8.03
N ALA A 81 -25.84 -4.23 9.03
CA ALA A 81 -26.72 -4.37 10.18
C ALA A 81 -25.89 -4.57 11.45
N ASP A 82 -26.30 -3.93 12.54
CA ASP A 82 -25.75 -4.16 13.88
C ASP A 82 -26.39 -5.43 14.46
N TRP A 83 -25.60 -6.31 15.09
CA TRP A 83 -26.11 -7.51 15.78
C TRP A 83 -27.10 -7.19 16.91
N ALA A 84 -27.11 -5.95 17.40
CA ALA A 84 -27.97 -5.52 18.49
C ALA A 84 -29.47 -5.69 18.18
N GLU A 85 -29.88 -5.79 16.92
CA GLU A 85 -31.26 -6.05 16.52
C GLU A 85 -31.66 -7.54 16.57
N SER A 86 -30.71 -8.49 16.70
CA SER A 86 -31.02 -9.93 16.81
C SER A 86 -31.19 -10.45 18.24
N GLY A 87 -31.10 -9.59 19.27
CA GLY A 87 -31.54 -9.91 20.63
C GLY A 87 -30.63 -10.83 21.45
N ASP A 88 -29.46 -11.23 20.94
CA ASP A 88 -28.50 -12.05 21.68
C ASP A 88 -27.23 -11.24 22.04
N ALA A 89 -27.18 -10.79 23.29
CA ALA A 89 -26.14 -9.91 23.83
C ALA A 89 -24.80 -10.62 24.13
N ALA A 90 -24.71 -11.94 23.92
CA ALA A 90 -23.54 -12.73 24.29
C ALA A 90 -22.27 -12.41 23.49
N PHE A 91 -22.40 -11.78 22.31
CA PHE A 91 -21.27 -11.57 21.40
C PHE A 91 -20.81 -10.11 21.28
N GLY A 92 -21.43 -9.14 21.96
CA GLY A 92 -21.13 -7.72 21.76
C GLY A 92 -21.63 -7.19 20.41
N ALA A 93 -21.62 -5.86 20.23
CA ALA A 93 -22.10 -5.22 19.00
C ALA A 93 -21.08 -5.38 17.86
N TRP A 94 -21.08 -6.54 17.20
CA TRP A 94 -20.32 -6.74 15.97
C TRP A 94 -21.22 -6.29 14.81
N GLY A 95 -20.66 -5.58 13.84
CA GLY A 95 -21.38 -5.25 12.61
C GLY A 95 -21.36 -6.43 11.64
N PHE A 96 -22.39 -6.54 10.82
CA PHE A 96 -22.56 -7.60 9.83
C PHE A 96 -22.88 -7.00 8.47
N VAL A 97 -22.54 -7.74 7.42
CA VAL A 97 -23.01 -7.43 6.08
C VAL A 97 -24.10 -8.40 5.67
N VAL A 98 -25.22 -7.89 5.21
CA VAL A 98 -26.37 -8.67 4.79
C VAL A 98 -26.41 -8.69 3.27
N THR A 99 -26.31 -9.89 2.69
CA THR A 99 -26.55 -10.13 1.27
C THR A 99 -27.87 -10.89 1.10
N ARG A 100 -28.83 -10.29 0.39
CA ARG A 100 -30.09 -10.90 -0.03
C ARG A 100 -29.91 -11.60 -1.39
N LYS A 101 -30.99 -12.22 -1.86
CA LYS A 101 -31.05 -12.80 -3.21
C LYS A 101 -30.63 -11.79 -4.28
N GLY A 102 -29.56 -12.11 -5.00
CA GLY A 102 -29.00 -11.25 -6.06
C GLY A 102 -28.03 -10.18 -5.57
N ASP A 103 -27.83 -10.04 -4.25
CA ASP A 103 -26.79 -9.17 -3.71
C ASP A 103 -25.42 -9.88 -3.77
N ALA A 104 -24.39 -9.12 -4.15
CA ALA A 104 -23.02 -9.60 -4.09
C ALA A 104 -22.02 -8.47 -3.82
N LEU A 105 -21.01 -8.79 -3.01
CA LEU A 105 -19.91 -7.91 -2.63
C LEU A 105 -18.59 -8.51 -3.07
N ARG A 106 -17.67 -7.66 -3.53
CA ARG A 106 -16.34 -8.08 -3.97
C ARG A 106 -15.23 -7.27 -3.33
N GLN A 107 -14.11 -7.94 -3.04
CA GLN A 107 -12.86 -7.27 -2.74
C GLN A 107 -11.71 -7.94 -3.50
N PRO A 108 -10.88 -7.18 -4.22
CA PRO A 108 -9.66 -7.73 -4.81
C PRO A 108 -8.70 -8.15 -3.69
N ILE A 109 -8.09 -9.32 -3.83
CA ILE A 109 -7.02 -9.80 -2.97
C ILE A 109 -5.83 -10.18 -3.86
N ALA A 110 -4.65 -9.73 -3.49
CA ALA A 110 -3.43 -10.02 -4.24
C ALA A 110 -2.61 -11.05 -3.47
N LEU A 111 -2.62 -12.30 -3.94
CA LEU A 111 -1.66 -13.28 -3.45
C LEU A 111 -0.32 -12.95 -4.08
N TYR A 112 0.70 -12.84 -3.24
CA TYR A 112 2.04 -12.52 -3.70
C TYR A 112 2.58 -13.70 -4.53
N SER A 113 2.64 -13.53 -5.86
CA SER A 113 3.08 -14.58 -6.77
C SER A 113 4.62 -14.68 -6.76
N GLY A 114 5.20 -15.38 -5.78
CA GLY A 114 6.52 -16.04 -5.87
C GLY A 114 7.75 -15.21 -6.29
N THR A 115 7.73 -13.87 -6.28
CA THR A 115 8.88 -13.05 -6.72
C THR A 115 9.88 -12.72 -5.62
N LEU A 116 9.54 -12.96 -4.36
CA LEU A 116 10.51 -13.19 -3.29
C LEU A 116 10.99 -14.61 -3.53
N ARG A 117 11.93 -14.73 -4.46
CA ARG A 117 12.75 -15.93 -4.60
C ARG A 117 13.48 -16.10 -3.27
N VAL A 118 12.88 -16.81 -2.33
CA VAL A 118 13.66 -17.47 -1.28
C VAL A 118 14.60 -18.39 -2.05
N PRO A 119 15.92 -18.19 -1.98
CA PRO A 119 16.82 -18.74 -2.99
C PRO A 119 16.89 -20.27 -3.06
N ASN A 120 16.29 -21.01 -2.13
CA ASN A 120 15.97 -22.41 -2.31
C ASN A 120 14.58 -22.74 -1.76
N ASP A 121 13.91 -23.64 -2.47
CA ASP A 121 12.75 -24.45 -2.08
C ASP A 121 11.35 -23.83 -2.13
N ALA A 122 10.63 -24.25 -3.18
CA ALA A 122 9.41 -25.08 -3.13
C ALA A 122 8.23 -24.68 -2.23
N HIS A 123 8.21 -23.49 -1.63
CA HIS A 123 7.01 -23.01 -0.98
C HIS A 123 6.04 -22.55 -2.06
N ASP A 124 5.05 -23.40 -2.34
CA ASP A 124 3.91 -23.01 -3.13
C ASP A 124 3.25 -21.83 -2.37
N PRO A 125 3.15 -20.62 -2.94
CA PRO A 125 2.56 -19.47 -2.26
C PRO A 125 1.08 -19.69 -1.90
N THR A 126 0.48 -20.79 -2.35
CA THR A 126 -0.86 -21.24 -1.96
C THR A 126 -0.86 -22.06 -0.66
N GLU A 127 0.28 -22.60 -0.22
CA GLU A 127 0.45 -23.20 1.10
C GLU A 127 0.28 -22.12 2.17
N GLY A 128 -0.79 -22.21 2.96
CA GLY A 128 -1.13 -21.23 3.99
C GLY A 128 -2.19 -20.20 3.58
N PHE A 129 -2.69 -20.23 2.33
CA PHE A 129 -3.87 -19.44 1.96
C PHE A 129 -5.14 -20.03 2.58
N GLU A 130 -5.90 -19.20 3.29
CA GLU A 130 -7.15 -19.61 3.92
C GLU A 130 -8.15 -18.45 4.03
N VAL A 131 -9.40 -18.69 3.63
CA VAL A 131 -10.51 -17.77 3.91
C VAL A 131 -11.19 -18.20 5.20
N ARG A 132 -11.25 -17.31 6.19
CA ARG A 132 -11.95 -17.55 7.46
C ARG A 132 -13.04 -16.53 7.70
N GLY A 133 -14.06 -16.92 8.45
CA GLY A 133 -15.08 -15.99 8.92
C GLY A 133 -16.28 -16.72 9.48
N SER A 134 -17.40 -16.01 9.55
CA SER A 134 -18.66 -16.56 10.01
C SER A 134 -19.83 -16.10 9.15
N VAL A 135 -20.87 -16.94 9.06
CA VAL A 135 -22.08 -16.65 8.32
C VAL A 135 -23.31 -17.17 9.06
N GLN A 136 -24.39 -16.40 9.06
CA GLN A 136 -25.73 -16.83 9.47
C GLN A 136 -26.63 -16.87 8.23
N GLY A 137 -27.35 -17.97 8.05
CA GLY A 137 -28.17 -18.19 6.85
C GLY A 137 -27.36 -18.68 5.64
N PRO A 138 -27.97 -18.73 4.45
CA PRO A 138 -27.40 -19.43 3.31
C PRO A 138 -26.48 -18.53 2.47
N GLY A 139 -25.17 -18.67 2.70
CA GLY A 139 -24.11 -17.87 2.06
C GLY A 139 -23.31 -18.65 1.02
N VAL A 140 -22.68 -17.92 0.11
CA VAL A 140 -21.74 -18.45 -0.87
C VAL A 140 -20.48 -17.59 -0.88
N ILE A 141 -19.33 -18.24 -0.78
CA ILE A 141 -18.03 -17.62 -0.99
C ILE A 141 -17.55 -18.04 -2.37
N THR A 142 -17.19 -17.05 -3.19
CA THR A 142 -16.61 -17.32 -4.51
C THR A 142 -15.24 -16.67 -4.62
N LEU A 143 -14.26 -17.45 -5.05
CA LEU A 143 -12.95 -16.96 -5.44
C LEU A 143 -12.91 -16.83 -6.96
N ILE A 144 -12.57 -15.64 -7.46
CA ILE A 144 -12.49 -15.32 -8.89
C ILE A 144 -11.04 -15.00 -9.21
N ASP A 145 -10.40 -15.71 -10.12
CA ASP A 145 -8.99 -15.42 -10.47
C ASP A 145 -8.84 -14.32 -11.54
N GLY A 146 -7.60 -13.96 -11.86
CA GLY A 146 -7.25 -12.93 -12.84
C GLY A 146 -7.63 -13.29 -14.29
N THR A 147 -7.99 -14.54 -14.57
CA THR A 147 -8.52 -15.00 -15.86
C THR A 147 -10.05 -14.97 -15.90
N GLY A 148 -10.70 -14.78 -14.74
CA GLY A 148 -12.14 -14.82 -14.57
C GLY A 148 -12.68 -16.20 -14.22
N ALA A 149 -11.83 -17.20 -13.97
CA ALA A 149 -12.25 -18.50 -13.46
C ALA A 149 -12.87 -18.35 -12.07
N ARG A 150 -13.92 -19.10 -11.78
CA ARG A 150 -14.72 -18.98 -10.55
C ARG A 150 -14.78 -20.31 -9.84
N ALA A 151 -14.48 -20.30 -8.54
CA ALA A 151 -14.65 -21.42 -7.64
C ALA A 151 -15.53 -20.99 -6.48
N SER A 152 -16.64 -21.70 -6.23
CA SER A 152 -17.64 -21.30 -5.24
C SER A 152 -17.87 -22.40 -4.22
N ILE A 153 -17.95 -22.01 -2.94
CA ILE A 153 -18.28 -22.90 -1.82
C ILE A 153 -19.56 -22.39 -1.16
N ARG A 154 -20.56 -23.27 -1.07
CA ARG A 154 -21.81 -22.99 -0.38
C ARG A 154 -21.66 -23.26 1.11
N LEU A 155 -22.10 -22.30 1.91
CA LEU A 155 -22.12 -22.36 3.35
C LEU A 155 -23.56 -22.50 3.81
N GLU A 156 -23.93 -23.73 4.17
CA GLU A 156 -25.23 -24.02 4.77
C GLU A 156 -25.13 -23.80 6.28
N ALA A 157 -25.79 -22.76 6.78
CA ALA A 157 -26.04 -22.56 8.21
C ALA A 157 -27.54 -22.77 8.47
N ALA A 158 -27.88 -23.49 9.54
CA ALA A 158 -29.27 -23.62 9.95
C ALA A 158 -29.86 -22.23 10.27
N SER A 159 -31.17 -22.06 10.03
CA SER A 159 -31.83 -20.78 10.24
C SER A 159 -31.67 -20.32 11.69
N GLY A 160 -30.95 -19.22 11.89
CA GLY A 160 -30.70 -18.63 13.22
C GLY A 160 -29.32 -18.94 13.79
N ASP A 161 -28.63 -19.97 13.31
CA ASP A 161 -27.32 -20.35 13.80
C ASP A 161 -26.19 -19.65 13.04
N ILE A 162 -25.14 -19.25 13.75
CA ILE A 162 -23.88 -18.80 13.16
C ILE A 162 -23.04 -20.03 12.85
N ARG A 163 -22.54 -20.09 11.62
CA ARG A 163 -21.54 -21.06 11.19
C ARG A 163 -20.20 -20.36 10.97
N ASP A 164 -19.20 -20.76 11.73
CA ASP A 164 -17.81 -20.44 11.42
C ASP A 164 -17.31 -21.29 10.26
N PHE A 165 -16.45 -20.72 9.42
CA PHE A 165 -15.84 -21.40 8.29
C PHE A 165 -14.35 -21.12 8.19
N ARG A 166 -13.66 -22.09 7.59
CA ARG A 166 -12.22 -22.12 7.33
C ARG A 166 -12.01 -22.87 6.04
N ILE A 167 -11.61 -22.15 5.00
CA ILE A 167 -11.59 -22.67 3.63
C ILE A 167 -10.18 -22.49 3.04
N PRO A 168 -9.36 -23.55 2.98
CA PRO A 168 -8.06 -23.50 2.33
C PRO A 168 -8.19 -23.41 0.81
N LEU A 169 -7.16 -22.90 0.10
CA LEU A 169 -7.25 -22.68 -1.35
C LEU A 169 -7.59 -23.94 -2.15
N HIS A 170 -7.05 -25.10 -1.77
CA HIS A 170 -7.25 -26.35 -2.50
C HIS A 170 -8.72 -26.80 -2.55
N GLU A 171 -9.56 -26.37 -1.61
CA GLU A 171 -11.01 -26.61 -1.67
C GLU A 171 -11.68 -25.80 -2.79
N PHE A 172 -11.14 -24.63 -3.13
CA PHE A 172 -11.56 -23.86 -4.31
C PHE A 172 -11.00 -24.46 -5.61
N ASP A 173 -9.73 -24.86 -5.63
CA ASP A 173 -9.07 -25.41 -6.84
C ASP A 173 -9.67 -26.76 -7.29
N ALA A 174 -10.38 -27.47 -6.41
CA ALA A 174 -11.10 -28.69 -6.77
C ALA A 174 -12.32 -28.44 -7.69
N ALA A 175 -12.79 -27.19 -7.81
CA ALA A 175 -14.01 -26.83 -8.56
C ALA A 175 -13.79 -26.46 -10.05
N PRO A 176 -12.76 -25.69 -10.44
CA PRO A 176 -12.49 -25.36 -11.84
C PRO A 176 -11.66 -26.43 -12.58
N PRO A 177 -11.71 -26.46 -13.93
CA PRO A 177 -10.91 -27.39 -14.74
C PRO A 177 -9.40 -27.08 -14.77
N LEU A 178 -8.98 -25.91 -14.26
CA LEU A 178 -7.59 -25.45 -14.18
C LEU A 178 -7.37 -24.78 -12.81
N PRO A 179 -6.17 -24.91 -12.20
CA PRO A 179 -5.83 -24.22 -10.95
C PRO A 179 -5.98 -22.70 -11.08
N LEU A 180 -6.41 -22.04 -10.01
CA LEU A 180 -6.62 -20.60 -10.03
C LEU A 180 -5.27 -19.83 -10.04
N VAL A 181 -5.28 -18.66 -10.68
CA VAL A 181 -4.08 -17.80 -10.81
C VAL A 181 -4.01 -16.77 -9.66
N PRO A 182 -2.83 -16.44 -9.07
CA PRO A 182 -2.65 -15.69 -7.80
C PRO A 182 -3.13 -14.22 -7.73
N ARG A 183 -3.99 -13.77 -8.65
CA ARG A 183 -4.72 -12.51 -8.52
C ARG A 183 -6.18 -12.87 -8.34
N PHE A 184 -6.72 -12.64 -7.15
CA PHE A 184 -8.08 -13.05 -6.89
C PHE A 184 -9.01 -11.88 -6.58
N VAL A 185 -10.29 -12.15 -6.68
CA VAL A 185 -11.35 -11.35 -6.12
C VAL A 185 -12.18 -12.28 -5.26
N LEU A 186 -12.28 -11.95 -3.97
CA LEU A 186 -13.20 -12.62 -3.06
C LEU A 186 -14.59 -12.03 -3.26
N GLU A 187 -15.58 -12.88 -3.46
CA GLU A 187 -16.99 -12.50 -3.57
C GLU A 187 -17.81 -13.17 -2.47
N LEU A 188 -18.63 -12.37 -1.79
CA LEU A 188 -19.61 -12.82 -0.81
C LEU A 188 -21.01 -12.60 -1.39
N SER A 189 -21.85 -13.64 -1.39
CA SER A 189 -23.22 -13.56 -1.89
C SER A 189 -24.18 -14.49 -1.15
N ASN A 190 -25.47 -14.26 -1.31
CA ASN A 190 -26.46 -15.27 -0.97
C ASN A 190 -26.41 -16.46 -1.95
N ASP A 191 -26.96 -17.61 -1.55
CA ASP A 191 -27.06 -18.83 -2.40
C ASP A 191 -28.16 -18.80 -3.46
N GLY A 192 -28.95 -17.73 -3.52
CA GLY A 192 -30.09 -17.56 -4.42
C GLY A 192 -31.45 -17.85 -3.75
N SER A 193 -31.46 -18.27 -2.48
CA SER A 193 -32.68 -18.43 -1.68
C SER A 193 -33.26 -17.08 -1.27
N ASP A 194 -34.51 -17.10 -0.77
CA ASP A 194 -35.17 -15.89 -0.29
C ASP A 194 -34.75 -15.50 1.15
N THR A 195 -33.95 -16.35 1.81
CA THR A 195 -33.38 -16.07 3.14
C THR A 195 -32.04 -15.36 2.98
N SER A 196 -31.82 -14.22 3.65
CA SER A 196 -30.56 -13.48 3.53
C SER A 196 -29.40 -14.20 4.24
N ALA A 197 -28.19 -14.06 3.69
CA ALA A 197 -26.96 -14.38 4.40
C ALA A 197 -26.46 -13.15 5.16
N LYS A 198 -26.09 -13.34 6.43
CA LYS A 198 -25.43 -12.33 7.25
C LYS A 198 -23.99 -12.77 7.49
N TRP A 199 -23.06 -11.97 7.00
CA TRP A 199 -21.62 -12.21 7.11
C TRP A 199 -21.08 -11.51 8.34
N GLY A 200 -20.48 -12.27 9.26
CA GLY A 200 -19.62 -11.73 10.31
C GLY A 200 -18.21 -11.48 9.75
N PRO A 201 -17.21 -11.16 10.60
CA PRO A 201 -15.89 -10.81 10.10
C PRO A 201 -15.31 -11.86 9.17
N VAL A 202 -14.75 -11.41 8.04
CA VAL A 202 -14.10 -12.25 7.05
C VAL A 202 -12.64 -11.83 6.96
N VAL A 203 -11.73 -12.81 7.00
CA VAL A 203 -10.31 -12.59 6.78
C VAL A 203 -9.80 -13.55 5.71
N VAL A 204 -8.86 -13.08 4.91
CA VAL A 204 -8.12 -13.92 3.96
C VAL A 204 -6.69 -13.97 4.45
N LEU A 205 -6.29 -15.09 5.04
CA LEU A 205 -4.97 -15.26 5.62
C LEU A 205 -4.04 -15.88 4.60
N VAL A 206 -2.80 -15.40 4.60
CA VAL A 206 -1.68 -16.01 3.88
C VAL A 206 -0.46 -16.00 4.76
N ASP A 207 0.32 -17.07 4.68
CA ASP A 207 1.59 -17.16 5.38
C ASP A 207 2.70 -16.61 4.48
N LEU A 208 3.31 -15.50 4.92
CA LEU A 208 4.43 -14.88 4.21
C LEU A 208 5.74 -15.20 4.93
N PRO A 209 6.85 -15.41 4.19
CA PRO A 209 8.17 -15.51 4.79
C PRO A 209 8.46 -14.26 5.65
N CYS A 210 8.78 -14.48 6.92
CA CYS A 210 9.14 -13.44 7.87
C CYS A 210 10.64 -13.53 8.15
N PRO A 211 11.47 -12.73 7.46
CA PRO A 211 12.91 -12.75 7.70
C PRO A 211 13.21 -12.28 9.12
N PRO A 212 14.35 -12.69 9.71
CA PRO A 212 14.76 -12.20 11.02
C PRO A 212 14.81 -10.66 11.04
N SER A 213 14.37 -10.05 12.14
CA SER A 213 14.34 -8.59 12.29
C SER A 213 15.70 -7.93 12.03
N GLY A 214 16.80 -8.59 12.41
CA GLY A 214 18.15 -8.12 12.13
C GLY A 214 18.48 -8.07 10.63
N TRP A 215 18.01 -9.05 9.85
CA TRP A 215 18.18 -9.05 8.40
C TRP A 215 17.33 -7.95 7.76
N LEU A 216 16.06 -7.82 8.16
CA LEU A 216 15.19 -6.74 7.66
C LEU A 216 15.80 -5.37 7.97
N LYS A 217 16.34 -5.18 9.18
CA LYS A 217 17.04 -3.95 9.56
C LYS A 217 18.24 -3.68 8.65
N GLN A 218 19.05 -4.70 8.34
CA GLN A 218 20.19 -4.55 7.42
C GLN A 218 19.75 -4.19 6.00
N GLN A 219 18.66 -4.78 5.50
CA GLN A 219 18.12 -4.45 4.17
C GLN A 219 17.58 -3.02 4.13
N LEU A 220 16.82 -2.62 5.15
CA LEU A 220 16.30 -1.25 5.25
C LEU A 220 17.44 -0.24 5.36
N HIS A 221 18.47 -0.52 6.17
CA HIS A 221 19.66 0.34 6.27
C HIS A 221 20.39 0.43 4.92
N ALA A 222 20.62 -0.69 4.23
CA ALA A 222 21.28 -0.70 2.92
C ALA A 222 20.49 0.07 1.84
N GLU A 223 19.15 -0.04 1.85
CA GLU A 223 18.28 0.68 0.91
C GLU A 223 18.28 2.18 1.20
N LEU A 224 18.15 2.58 2.46
CA LEU A 224 18.24 3.98 2.88
C LEU A 224 19.61 4.57 2.54
N ASP A 225 20.69 3.84 2.82
CA ASP A 225 22.05 4.28 2.49
C ASP A 225 22.22 4.46 0.99
N TRP A 226 21.70 3.54 0.18
CA TRP A 226 21.72 3.68 -1.27
C TRP A 226 20.95 4.93 -1.75
N ILE A 227 19.74 5.15 -1.23
CA ILE A 227 18.92 6.33 -1.57
C ILE A 227 19.65 7.61 -1.19
N PHE A 228 20.08 7.74 0.07
CA PHE A 228 20.76 8.93 0.57
C PHE A 228 22.04 9.20 -0.20
N ARG A 229 22.87 8.18 -0.42
CA ARG A 229 24.11 8.32 -1.19
C ARG A 229 23.85 8.81 -2.61
N LEU A 230 22.84 8.27 -3.29
CA LEU A 230 22.51 8.70 -4.66
C LEU A 230 22.10 10.19 -4.70
N TRP A 231 21.32 10.64 -3.73
CA TRP A 231 20.97 12.06 -3.60
C TRP A 231 22.16 12.94 -3.23
N LEU A 232 23.02 12.51 -2.31
CA LEU A 232 24.22 13.25 -1.92
C LEU A 232 25.27 13.33 -3.05
N GLU A 233 25.34 12.31 -3.90
CA GLU A 233 26.26 12.29 -5.05
C GLU A 233 25.76 13.15 -6.22
N ARG A 234 24.44 13.16 -6.49
CA ARG A 234 23.90 13.70 -7.75
C ARG A 234 22.90 14.84 -7.57
N GLY A 235 22.19 14.86 -6.45
CA GLY A 235 21.13 15.82 -6.17
C GLY A 235 21.63 17.18 -5.68
N LEU A 236 22.83 17.21 -5.09
CA LEU A 236 23.39 18.43 -4.49
C LEU A 236 23.75 19.50 -5.52
N ASP A 237 23.79 20.74 -5.05
CA ASP A 237 24.18 21.91 -5.80
C ASP A 237 25.65 21.86 -6.22
N ARG A 238 25.86 21.99 -7.52
CA ARG A 238 27.17 22.03 -8.20
C ARG A 238 27.20 23.06 -9.34
N GLU A 239 26.16 23.88 -9.50
CA GLU A 239 26.04 24.77 -10.67
C GLU A 239 26.59 26.18 -10.42
N GLY A 240 26.44 26.68 -9.19
CA GLY A 240 26.88 28.02 -8.81
C GLY A 240 28.39 28.13 -8.54
N PRO A 241 28.87 29.34 -8.22
CA PRO A 241 30.24 29.60 -7.77
C PRO A 241 30.67 28.78 -6.54
N ARG A 242 29.69 28.36 -5.73
CA ARG A 242 29.88 27.55 -4.54
C ARG A 242 29.06 26.28 -4.65
N GLU A 243 29.68 25.18 -4.23
CA GLU A 243 28.96 23.94 -4.00
C GLU A 243 28.27 23.99 -2.63
N THR A 244 26.97 23.69 -2.59
CA THR A 244 26.19 23.61 -1.36
C THR A 244 25.60 22.21 -1.16
N SER A 245 25.18 21.93 0.06
CA SER A 245 24.42 20.74 0.46
C SER A 245 22.93 20.87 0.13
N PHE A 246 22.49 21.90 -0.61
CA PHE A 246 21.11 21.96 -1.04
C PHE A 246 20.88 21.04 -2.24
N THR A 247 19.76 20.31 -2.22
CA THR A 247 19.32 19.50 -3.35
C THR A 247 18.71 20.40 -4.43
N CYS A 248 19.49 20.75 -5.44
CA CYS A 248 19.07 21.63 -6.53
C CYS A 248 18.88 20.86 -7.85
N ASN A 249 19.41 19.64 -7.99
CA ASN A 249 19.32 18.89 -9.23
C ASN A 249 18.10 17.97 -9.26
N MET A 250 17.25 18.12 -10.28
CA MET A 250 16.21 17.15 -10.61
C MET A 250 16.77 16.06 -11.51
N LEU A 251 16.52 14.81 -11.13
CA LEU A 251 17.05 13.62 -11.80
C LEU A 251 15.92 12.86 -12.49
N ASP A 252 16.23 12.27 -13.64
CA ASP A 252 15.36 11.29 -14.29
C ASP A 252 15.34 10.02 -13.44
N VAL A 253 14.16 9.60 -12.99
CA VAL A 253 14.01 8.47 -12.04
C VAL A 253 14.49 7.13 -12.62
N VAL A 254 14.51 6.98 -13.95
CA VAL A 254 14.88 5.72 -14.62
C VAL A 254 16.38 5.66 -14.87
N THR A 255 16.95 6.75 -15.37
CA THR A 255 18.35 6.81 -15.84
C THR A 255 19.29 7.44 -14.82
N GLY A 256 18.76 8.19 -13.86
CA GLY A 256 19.52 8.97 -12.88
C GLY A 256 20.30 10.14 -13.50
N VAL A 257 19.98 10.51 -14.75
CA VAL A 257 20.58 11.65 -15.45
C VAL A 257 19.94 12.95 -14.97
N LYS A 258 20.75 14.00 -14.79
CA LYS A 258 20.24 15.34 -14.46
C LYS A 258 19.35 15.85 -15.59
N LEU A 259 18.10 16.17 -15.25
CA LEU A 259 17.13 16.78 -16.16
C LEU A 259 17.30 18.29 -16.19
N LEU A 260 17.35 18.91 -15.00
CA LEU A 260 17.57 20.34 -14.84
C LEU A 260 18.01 20.66 -13.41
N THR A 261 18.50 21.88 -13.21
CA THR A 261 18.76 22.45 -11.89
C THR A 261 17.65 23.43 -11.52
N VAL A 262 17.04 23.21 -10.36
CA VAL A 262 16.10 24.13 -9.73
C VAL A 262 16.88 25.34 -9.25
N GLU A 263 16.60 26.50 -9.82
CA GLU A 263 17.30 27.74 -9.49
C GLU A 263 17.01 28.12 -8.03
N ALA A 264 15.74 28.24 -7.64
CA ALA A 264 15.34 28.62 -6.29
C ALA A 264 14.82 27.41 -5.49
N VAL A 265 15.56 26.99 -4.47
CA VAL A 265 15.16 25.88 -3.59
C VAL A 265 14.61 26.39 -2.26
N SER A 266 13.50 25.81 -1.81
CA SER A 266 12.90 26.07 -0.50
C SER A 266 13.56 25.26 0.60
N GLN A 267 13.50 25.79 1.82
CA GLN A 267 14.01 25.17 3.03
C GLN A 267 12.90 25.06 4.10
N PRO A 268 12.88 24.02 4.96
CA PRO A 268 13.79 22.87 4.96
C PRO A 268 13.53 21.90 3.80
N GLN A 269 14.53 21.09 3.45
CA GLN A 269 14.41 20.11 2.36
C GLN A 269 14.05 18.70 2.87
N PRO A 270 13.02 18.04 2.29
CA PRO A 270 12.52 16.75 2.79
C PRO A 270 13.54 15.61 2.87
N LEU A 271 14.57 15.63 2.03
CA LEU A 271 15.66 14.63 2.09
C LEU A 271 16.32 14.59 3.46
N TYR A 272 16.59 15.77 4.05
CA TYR A 272 17.31 15.89 5.30
C TYR A 272 16.41 15.60 6.51
N GLU A 273 15.10 15.81 6.40
CA GLU A 273 14.13 15.36 7.41
C GLU A 273 14.11 13.82 7.47
N LEU A 274 13.99 13.15 6.31
CA LEU A 274 14.04 11.69 6.24
C LEU A 274 15.38 11.11 6.72
N MET A 275 16.49 11.78 6.42
CA MET A 275 17.82 11.38 6.87
C MET A 275 17.98 11.58 8.38
N LEU A 276 17.42 12.65 8.95
CA LEU A 276 17.41 12.88 10.40
C LEU A 276 16.61 11.80 11.13
N ASP A 277 15.41 11.48 10.64
CA ASP A 277 14.57 10.42 11.20
C ASP A 277 15.30 9.07 11.19
N ALA A 278 15.97 8.74 10.09
CA ALA A 278 16.79 7.54 9.99
C ALA A 278 17.99 7.56 10.94
N TRP A 279 18.70 8.70 11.02
CA TRP A 279 19.92 8.84 11.82
C TRP A 279 19.67 8.78 13.34
N VAL A 280 18.54 9.31 13.81
CA VAL A 280 18.12 9.21 15.22
C VAL A 280 17.94 7.75 15.65
N ILE A 281 17.55 6.88 14.73
CA ILE A 281 17.39 5.44 14.97
C ILE A 281 18.73 4.71 14.80
N GLU A 282 19.46 5.01 13.73
CA GLU A 282 20.73 4.38 13.38
C GLU A 282 21.81 5.45 13.12
N HIS A 283 22.77 5.57 14.03
CA HIS A 283 23.77 6.64 14.04
C HIS A 283 24.88 6.40 13.00
N ASP A 284 24.51 6.33 11.72
CA ASP A 284 25.45 6.20 10.62
C ASP A 284 26.30 7.48 10.50
N ALA A 285 27.62 7.31 10.50
CA ALA A 285 28.57 8.42 10.49
C ALA A 285 28.50 9.24 9.20
N ALA A 286 28.22 8.60 8.05
CA ALA A 286 28.13 9.30 6.77
C ALA A 286 26.86 10.15 6.70
N TRP A 287 25.74 9.64 7.22
CA TRP A 287 24.48 10.39 7.30
C TRP A 287 24.62 11.56 8.27
N GLY A 288 25.23 11.34 9.44
CA GLY A 288 25.52 12.40 10.41
C GLY A 288 26.34 13.53 9.82
N ALA A 289 27.45 13.21 9.13
CA ALA A 289 28.28 14.22 8.47
C ALA A 289 27.57 14.98 7.34
N ALA A 290 26.62 14.34 6.63
CA ALA A 290 25.80 15.02 5.64
C ALA A 290 24.78 15.97 6.28
N LEU A 291 24.12 15.52 7.35
CA LEU A 291 23.20 16.34 8.15
C LEU A 291 23.89 17.56 8.76
N GLU A 292 25.07 17.39 9.36
CA GLU A 292 25.85 18.49 9.96
C GLU A 292 26.17 19.58 8.94
N ARG A 293 26.65 19.21 7.75
CA ARG A 293 26.95 20.17 6.67
C ARG A 293 25.69 20.90 6.20
N TYR A 294 24.60 20.17 6.00
CA TYR A 294 23.33 20.79 5.61
C TYR A 294 22.81 21.73 6.68
N VAL A 295 22.86 21.37 7.96
CA VAL A 295 22.38 22.23 9.06
C VAL A 295 23.20 23.52 9.14
N GLU A 296 24.53 23.46 9.00
CA GLU A 296 25.38 24.65 8.97
C GLU A 296 24.97 25.61 7.84
N GLU A 297 24.78 25.08 6.63
CA GLU A 297 24.37 25.87 5.47
C GLU A 297 22.92 26.34 5.54
N PHE A 298 22.01 25.54 6.06
CA PHE A 298 20.62 25.92 6.29
C PHE A 298 20.54 27.10 7.26
N LEU A 299 21.25 27.03 8.39
CA LEU A 299 21.27 28.12 9.37
C LEU A 299 21.93 29.39 8.82
N THR A 300 22.93 29.26 7.93
CA THR A 300 23.67 30.41 7.38
C THR A 300 22.98 31.05 6.18
N LEU A 301 22.40 30.24 5.29
CA LEU A 301 21.90 30.64 3.99
C LEU A 301 20.38 30.53 3.89
N GLY A 302 19.82 29.47 4.47
CA GLY A 302 18.41 29.13 4.40
C GLY A 302 17.52 29.83 5.42
N ILE A 303 18.10 30.51 6.42
CA ILE A 303 17.38 31.32 7.41
C ILE A 303 17.67 32.80 7.18
N GLN A 304 16.63 33.63 7.20
CA GLN A 304 16.78 35.08 7.15
C GLN A 304 17.25 35.58 8.54
N PRO A 305 18.37 36.33 8.63
CA PRO A 305 19.07 36.59 9.90
C PRO A 305 18.30 37.47 10.89
N ASP A 306 17.43 38.37 10.42
CA ASP A 306 16.71 39.32 11.26
C ASP A 306 15.40 38.74 11.81
N THR A 307 14.77 37.84 11.05
CA THR A 307 13.43 37.30 11.33
C THR A 307 13.47 35.86 11.82
N GLY A 308 14.54 35.11 11.54
CA GLY A 308 14.65 33.69 11.85
C GLY A 308 13.75 32.79 11.00
N ILE A 309 13.08 33.34 9.98
CA ILE A 309 12.16 32.59 9.11
C ILE A 309 12.99 31.92 7.98
N PRO A 310 12.62 30.69 7.54
CA PRO A 310 13.20 30.10 6.35
C PRO A 310 13.10 31.04 5.15
N ARG A 311 14.00 30.89 4.19
CA ARG A 311 14.00 31.59 2.91
C ARG A 311 14.47 30.66 1.80
N GLN A 312 14.17 31.03 0.57
CA GLN A 312 14.72 30.31 -0.58
C GLN A 312 16.18 30.68 -0.80
N TYR A 313 16.89 29.82 -1.52
CA TYR A 313 18.25 30.06 -1.95
C TYR A 313 18.37 29.78 -3.46
N ASP A 314 19.04 30.69 -4.18
CA ASP A 314 19.32 30.56 -5.61
C ASP A 314 20.64 29.79 -5.81
N CYS A 315 20.55 28.53 -6.23
CA CYS A 315 21.70 27.64 -6.42
C CYS A 315 22.58 28.05 -7.61
N VAL A 316 22.01 28.75 -8.60
CA VAL A 316 22.76 29.16 -9.80
C VAL A 316 23.48 30.48 -9.54
N ARG A 317 22.80 31.42 -8.88
CA ARG A 317 23.33 32.75 -8.58
C ARG A 317 24.12 32.81 -7.26
N ASP A 318 24.04 31.75 -6.44
CA ASP A 318 24.66 31.63 -5.12
C ASP A 318 24.23 32.79 -4.19
N GLU A 319 22.94 33.08 -4.15
CA GLU A 319 22.37 34.15 -3.32
C GLU A 319 21.08 33.73 -2.60
N PRO A 320 20.89 34.13 -1.33
CA PRO A 320 19.59 33.97 -0.68
C PRO A 320 18.50 34.84 -1.29
N LEU A 321 17.26 34.33 -1.30
CA LEU A 321 16.10 34.99 -1.90
C LEU A 321 15.08 35.39 -0.83
N ASP A 322 15.19 36.64 -0.34
CA ASP A 322 14.38 37.14 0.79
C ASP A 322 12.95 37.58 0.42
N ARG A 323 12.63 37.73 -0.87
CA ARG A 323 11.37 38.33 -1.33
C ARG A 323 10.39 37.35 -1.98
N ASN A 324 10.78 36.09 -2.08
CA ASN A 324 9.92 35.08 -2.66
C ASN A 324 8.90 34.60 -1.62
N ALA A 325 7.66 34.39 -2.06
CA ALA A 325 6.68 33.72 -1.24
C ALA A 325 7.13 32.28 -1.03
N LEU A 326 7.14 31.83 0.22
CA LEU A 326 7.28 30.42 0.56
C LEU A 326 5.89 29.80 0.49
N GLU A 327 5.71 28.83 -0.41
CA GLU A 327 4.57 27.94 -0.33
C GLU A 327 4.87 26.94 0.80
N ILE A 328 4.06 26.99 1.86
CA ILE A 328 4.10 26.08 3.02
C ILE A 328 3.04 24.99 2.79
#